data_AF-A0A916SPK2-F1
#
_entry.id   AF-A0A916SPK2-F1
#
_cell.length_a   1.000
_cell.length_b   1.000
_cell.length_c   1.000
_cell.angle_alpha   90.00
_cell.angle_beta   90.00
_cell.angle_gamma   90.00
#
_symmetry.space_group_name_H-M   'P 1'
#
loop_
_entity.id
_entity.type
_entity.pdbx_description
1 polymer ?
#
loop_
_entity_poly.entity_id
_entity_poly.type
_entity_poly.pdbx_seq_one_letter_code
_entity_poly.pdbx_strand_id
1 'polypeptide(L)'
;MVFTSLDEEGFQETWSEGEHRVAAKAFGLVPAGEQIIAIRTEERLDHVHGKHESPTRVRIVHDTGRGLSWPLTLTKHWHHRMAVSAQSDGRTLYRDQLEFDAGALTPVLWLAYWGFWQWRAVAIRRLARDW
;
A
#
# COMPACT_ATOMS: atom_id res chain seq x y z
N MET A 1 -4.41 1.61 -12.54
CA MET A 1 -2.92 1.64 -12.56
C MET A 1 -2.44 0.25 -12.93
N VAL A 2 -1.36 0.15 -13.70
CA VAL A 2 -0.63 -1.10 -13.96
C VAL A 2 0.81 -0.89 -13.53
N PHE A 3 1.38 -1.87 -12.84
CA PHE A 3 2.77 -1.86 -12.43
C PHE A 3 3.52 -2.98 -13.16
N THR A 4 4.80 -2.75 -13.40
CA THR A 4 5.72 -3.73 -13.95
C THR A 4 6.97 -3.74 -13.08
N SER A 5 7.36 -4.91 -12.60
CA SER A 5 8.63 -5.06 -11.88
C SER A 5 9.78 -4.76 -12.82
N LEU A 6 10.76 -4.02 -12.31
CA LEU A 6 12.03 -3.74 -12.97
C LEU A 6 13.17 -4.57 -12.36
N ASP A 7 12.87 -5.40 -11.36
CA ASP A 7 13.81 -6.34 -10.77
C ASP A 7 13.91 -7.60 -11.64
N GLU A 8 15.08 -8.25 -11.63
CA GLU A 8 15.37 -9.40 -12.51
C GLU A 8 14.39 -10.55 -12.31
N GLU A 9 13.92 -10.75 -11.07
CA GLU A 9 13.04 -11.85 -10.70
C GLU A 9 11.55 -11.52 -10.92
N GLY A 10 11.22 -10.29 -11.33
CA GLY A 10 9.84 -9.86 -11.58
C GLY A 10 9.05 -9.62 -10.29
N PHE A 11 7.73 -9.85 -10.32
CA PHE A 11 6.89 -9.79 -9.12
C PHE A 11 6.85 -11.16 -8.45
N GLN A 12 7.23 -11.20 -7.19
CA GLN A 12 7.13 -12.39 -6.35
C GLN A 12 5.71 -12.58 -5.82
N GLU A 13 5.33 -13.83 -5.55
CA GLU A 13 4.05 -14.17 -4.89
C GLU A 13 3.96 -13.54 -3.50
N THR A 14 5.07 -13.61 -2.74
CA THR A 14 5.27 -12.87 -1.49
C THR A 14 6.53 -12.03 -1.63
N TRP A 15 6.40 -10.72 -1.40
CA TRP A 15 7.54 -9.81 -1.53
C TRP A 15 8.40 -9.88 -0.29
N SER A 16 9.72 -10.01 -0.48
CA SER A 16 10.69 -9.91 0.62
C SER A 16 10.77 -8.49 1.16
N GLU A 17 11.29 -8.34 2.37
CA GLU A 17 11.70 -7.02 2.84
C GLU A 17 12.83 -6.46 1.96
N GLY A 18 12.88 -5.14 1.82
CA GLY A 18 13.84 -4.44 0.98
C GLY A 18 13.21 -3.51 -0.06
N GLU A 19 14.06 -2.97 -0.94
CA GLU A 19 13.64 -2.10 -2.04
C GLU A 19 13.32 -2.93 -3.29
N HIS A 20 12.16 -2.67 -3.89
CA HIS A 20 11.69 -3.27 -5.14
C HIS A 20 11.40 -2.17 -6.15
N ARG A 21 11.97 -2.24 -7.35
CA ARG A 21 11.84 -1.16 -8.34
C ARG A 21 10.72 -1.48 -9.31
N VAL A 22 9.83 -0.51 -9.54
CA VAL A 22 8.68 -0.70 -10.44
C VAL A 22 8.47 0.48 -11.37
N ALA A 23 8.02 0.18 -12.59
CA ALA A 23 7.45 1.16 -13.50
C ALA A 23 5.93 1.19 -13.35
N ALA A 24 5.33 2.38 -13.38
CA ALA A 24 3.90 2.58 -13.23
C ALA A 24 3.28 3.20 -14.50
N LYS A 25 2.08 2.71 -14.86
CA LYS A 25 1.25 3.30 -15.92
C LYS A 25 -0.15 3.62 -15.40
N ALA A 26 -0.57 4.87 -15.56
CA ALA A 26 -1.95 5.29 -15.37
C ALA A 26 -2.84 4.76 -16.48
N PHE A 27 -3.98 4.17 -16.10
CA PHE A 27 -4.93 3.49 -17.01
C PHE A 27 -4.28 2.44 -17.94
N GLY A 28 -3.09 1.94 -17.61
CA GLY A 28 -2.31 1.01 -18.44
C GLY A 28 -1.63 1.63 -19.66
N LEU A 29 -1.87 2.91 -19.95
CA LEU A 29 -1.46 3.56 -21.20
C LEU A 29 -0.50 4.74 -20.96
N VAL A 30 -0.77 5.56 -19.95
CA VAL A 30 -0.01 6.80 -19.71
C VAL A 30 1.13 6.49 -18.72
N PRO A 31 2.41 6.66 -19.12
CA PRO A 31 3.52 6.47 -18.18
C PRO A 31 3.38 7.41 -16.99
N ALA A 32 3.32 6.83 -15.79
CA ALA A 32 3.33 7.58 -14.53
C ALA A 32 4.74 7.72 -13.96
N GLY A 33 5.72 6.97 -14.47
CA GLY A 33 7.12 7.03 -14.03
C GLY A 33 7.53 5.79 -13.24
N GLU A 34 8.74 5.84 -12.67
CA GLU A 34 9.30 4.77 -11.86
C GLU A 34 9.31 5.14 -10.38
N GLN A 35 9.27 4.12 -9.53
CA GLN A 35 9.38 4.27 -8.09
C GLN A 35 10.07 3.06 -7.45
N ILE A 36 10.56 3.27 -6.25
CA ILE A 36 10.94 2.22 -5.31
C ILE A 36 9.76 1.98 -4.38
N ILE A 37 9.44 0.71 -4.13
CA ILE A 37 8.60 0.24 -3.03
C ILE A 37 9.54 -0.34 -1.99
N ALA A 38 9.60 0.25 -0.79
CA ALA A 38 10.55 -0.15 0.23
C ALA A 38 9.81 -0.89 1.36
N ILE A 39 9.80 -2.21 1.27
CA ILE A 39 9.00 -3.09 2.13
C ILE A 39 9.70 -3.38 3.45
N ARG A 40 8.95 -3.21 4.54
CA ARG A 40 9.24 -3.79 5.86
C ARG A 40 7.97 -4.42 6.40
N THR A 41 8.09 -5.55 7.09
CA THR A 41 6.98 -6.20 7.76
C THR A 41 7.09 -6.06 9.28
N GLU A 42 5.93 -6.00 9.93
CA GLU A 42 5.81 -5.96 11.38
C GLU A 42 4.64 -6.83 11.81
N GLU A 43 4.83 -7.61 12.87
CA GLU A 43 3.75 -8.32 13.53
C GLU A 43 3.52 -7.75 14.93
N ARG A 44 2.26 -7.53 15.27
CA ARG A 44 1.86 -7.01 16.58
C ARG A 44 0.66 -7.77 17.13
N LEU A 45 0.61 -7.91 18.44
CA LEU A 45 -0.60 -8.33 19.16
C LEU A 45 -1.42 -7.08 19.51
N ASP A 46 -2.68 -7.04 19.09
CA ASP A 46 -3.56 -5.92 19.35
C ASP A 46 -4.99 -6.36 19.72
N HIS A 47 -5.67 -5.52 20.49
CA HIS A 47 -7.06 -5.75 20.93
C HIS A 47 -8.04 -5.15 19.91
N VAL A 48 -7.94 -5.62 18.66
CA VAL A 48 -8.74 -5.12 17.52
C VAL A 48 -10.25 -5.22 17.79
N HIS A 49 -10.68 -6.20 18.58
CA HIS A 49 -12.08 -6.47 18.94
C HIS A 49 -12.49 -5.89 20.30
N GLY A 50 -11.59 -5.15 20.98
CA GLY A 50 -11.83 -4.58 22.29
C GLY A 50 -10.97 -5.20 23.39
N LYS A 51 -10.73 -4.44 24.47
CA LYS A 51 -9.78 -4.78 25.54
C LYS A 51 -10.12 -6.05 26.34
N HIS A 52 -11.34 -6.56 26.21
CA HIS A 52 -11.82 -7.74 26.94
C HIS A 52 -11.61 -9.07 26.19
N GLU A 53 -11.21 -9.01 24.92
CA GLU A 53 -10.91 -10.20 24.12
C GLU A 53 -9.41 -10.49 24.07
N SER A 54 -9.06 -11.76 23.80
CA SER A 54 -7.67 -12.15 23.58
C SER A 54 -7.06 -11.32 22.43
N PRO A 55 -5.80 -10.88 22.57
CA PRO A 55 -5.17 -10.07 21.54
C PRO A 55 -5.07 -10.86 20.24
N THR A 56 -5.40 -10.21 19.13
CA THR A 56 -5.33 -10.78 17.79
C THR A 56 -3.99 -10.43 17.15
N ARG A 57 -3.41 -11.35 16.40
CA ARG A 57 -2.22 -11.07 15.59
C ARG A 57 -2.60 -10.16 14.42
N VAL A 58 -1.91 -9.02 14.34
CA VAL A 58 -1.99 -8.06 13.25
C VAL A 58 -0.68 -8.11 12.48
N ARG A 59 -0.77 -8.35 11.17
CA ARG A 59 0.37 -8.26 10.26
C ARG A 59 0.32 -6.93 9.54
N ILE A 60 1.42 -6.19 9.55
CA ILE A 60 1.51 -4.85 8.99
C ILE A 60 2.64 -4.84 7.97
N VAL A 61 2.31 -4.44 6.74
CA VAL A 61 3.29 -4.13 5.70
C VAL A 61 3.45 -2.62 5.66
N HIS A 62 4.70 -2.17 5.77
CA HIS A 62 5.11 -0.79 5.56
C HIS A 62 5.76 -0.67 4.18
N ASP A 63 5.41 0.37 3.46
CA ASP A 63 6.12 0.85 2.28
C ASP A 63 6.56 2.30 2.53
N THR A 64 7.87 2.49 2.63
CA THR A 64 8.52 3.82 2.78
C THR A 64 9.32 4.19 1.54
N GLY A 65 8.84 3.76 0.38
CA GLY A 65 9.46 3.97 -0.92
C GLY A 65 9.51 5.44 -1.37
N ARG A 66 9.85 5.64 -2.64
CA ARG A 66 9.97 6.98 -3.24
C ARG A 66 9.78 6.95 -4.75
N GLY A 67 9.26 8.04 -5.31
CA GLY A 67 9.28 8.26 -6.75
C GLY A 67 10.71 8.49 -7.26
N LEU A 68 11.05 7.88 -8.40
CA LEU A 68 12.33 8.07 -9.10
C LEU A 68 12.20 8.98 -10.33
N SER A 69 10.99 9.11 -10.89
CA SER A 69 10.73 9.93 -12.07
C SER A 69 9.54 10.85 -11.85
N TRP A 70 9.51 11.97 -12.58
CA TRP A 70 8.34 12.84 -12.62
C TRP A 70 7.14 12.09 -13.25
N PRO A 71 5.90 12.26 -12.75
CA PRO A 71 5.48 13.11 -11.62
C PRO A 71 5.64 12.49 -10.22
N LEU A 72 6.06 11.23 -10.07
CA LEU A 72 6.11 10.56 -8.75
C LEU A 72 7.10 11.22 -7.77
N THR A 73 8.14 11.88 -8.27
CA THR A 73 9.09 12.66 -7.45
C THR A 73 8.49 13.88 -6.77
N LEU A 74 7.25 14.28 -7.11
CA LEU A 74 6.56 15.37 -6.43
C LEU A 74 6.24 15.04 -4.97
N THR A 75 6.06 13.76 -4.65
CA THR A 75 5.85 13.28 -3.28
C THR A 75 7.19 13.04 -2.61
N LYS A 76 7.49 13.86 -1.61
CA LYS A 76 8.78 13.94 -0.91
C LYS A 76 8.88 12.96 0.25
N HIS A 77 7.74 12.68 0.89
CA HIS A 77 7.62 11.68 1.94
C HIS A 77 6.47 10.74 1.58
N TRP A 78 6.71 9.45 1.77
CA TRP A 78 5.74 8.39 1.54
C TRP A 78 5.85 7.38 2.67
N HIS A 79 4.73 7.15 3.36
CA HIS A 79 4.59 6.06 4.30
C HIS A 79 3.22 5.42 4.14
N HIS A 80 3.20 4.33 3.38
CA HIS A 80 2.03 3.50 3.20
C HIS A 80 2.06 2.34 4.18
N ARG A 81 0.95 2.11 4.89
CA ARG A 81 0.77 0.97 5.79
C ARG A 81 -0.46 0.19 5.39
N MET A 82 -0.30 -1.12 5.31
CA MET A 82 -1.39 -2.08 5.13
C MET A 82 -1.38 -3.05 6.30
N ALA A 83 -2.44 -3.05 7.09
CA ALA A 83 -2.59 -3.93 8.24
C ALA A 83 -3.73 -4.93 7.99
N VAL A 84 -3.48 -6.20 8.32
CA VAL A 84 -4.46 -7.28 8.20
C VAL A 84 -4.53 -8.09 9.49
N SER A 85 -5.75 -8.37 9.94
CA SER A 85 -6.03 -9.24 11.08
C SER A 85 -7.32 -10.01 10.87
N ALA A 86 -7.44 -11.19 11.47
CA ALA A 86 -8.70 -11.93 11.52
C ALA A 86 -9.72 -11.18 12.41
N GLN A 87 -11.01 -11.35 12.12
CA GLN A 87 -12.12 -10.97 13.00
C GLN A 87 -12.75 -12.20 13.66
N SER A 88 -13.37 -11.99 14.82
CA SER A 88 -14.01 -13.06 15.61
C SER A 88 -15.15 -13.78 14.88
N ASP A 89 -15.76 -13.16 13.88
CA ASP A 89 -16.83 -13.73 13.04
C ASP A 89 -16.32 -14.39 11.75
N GLY A 90 -15.01 -14.64 11.65
CA GLY A 90 -14.38 -15.26 10.49
C GLY A 90 -14.11 -14.29 9.33
N ARG A 91 -14.46 -13.01 9.44
CA ARG A 91 -14.08 -11.99 8.45
C ARG A 91 -12.63 -11.55 8.61
N THR A 92 -12.14 -10.81 7.64
CA THR A 92 -10.83 -10.14 7.70
C THR A 92 -11.02 -8.65 7.94
N LEU A 93 -10.30 -8.07 8.91
CA LEU A 93 -10.14 -6.63 9.02
C LEU A 93 -8.91 -6.22 8.22
N TYR A 94 -9.12 -5.39 7.20
CA TYR A 94 -8.07 -4.77 6.41
C TYR A 94 -8.07 -3.26 6.62
N ARG A 95 -6.93 -2.69 6.97
CA ARG A 95 -6.71 -1.24 7.10
C ARG A 95 -5.59 -0.81 6.18
N ASP A 96 -5.82 0.31 5.51
CA ASP A 96 -4.93 0.85 4.49
C ASP A 96 -4.79 2.36 4.72
N GLN A 97 -3.58 2.81 5.04
CA GLN A 97 -3.30 4.18 5.41
C GLN A 97 -2.09 4.72 4.65
N LEU A 98 -2.25 5.89 4.03
CA LEU A 98 -1.16 6.68 3.49
C LEU A 98 -0.91 7.91 4.32
N GLU A 99 0.33 8.09 4.74
CA GLU A 99 0.87 9.37 5.15
C GLU A 99 1.86 9.83 4.09
N PHE A 100 1.71 11.05 3.57
CA PHE A 100 2.59 11.58 2.54
C PHE A 100 2.77 13.09 2.68
N ASP A 101 3.86 13.61 2.12
CA ASP A 101 4.10 15.05 1.98
C ASP A 101 4.59 15.37 0.57
N ALA A 102 4.07 16.46 0.01
CA ALA A 102 4.50 17.05 -1.26
C ALA A 102 4.65 18.58 -1.14
N GLY A 103 4.89 19.10 0.06
CA GLY A 103 4.90 20.53 0.36
C GLY A 103 3.61 21.25 -0.06
N ALA A 104 3.73 22.34 -0.82
CA ALA A 104 2.58 23.14 -1.24
C ALA A 104 1.58 22.38 -2.14
N LEU A 105 2.01 21.28 -2.77
CA LEU A 105 1.15 20.45 -3.62
C LEU A 105 0.38 19.38 -2.84
N THR A 106 0.65 19.18 -1.55
CA THR A 106 -0.02 18.19 -0.70
C THR A 106 -1.56 18.20 -0.83
N PRO A 107 -2.29 19.33 -0.75
CA PRO A 107 -3.75 19.30 -0.87
C PRO A 107 -4.25 18.86 -2.25
N VAL A 108 -3.51 19.18 -3.32
CA VAL A 108 -3.87 18.78 -4.68
C VAL A 108 -3.63 17.28 -4.87
N LEU A 109 -2.45 16.80 -4.48
CA LEU A 109 -2.13 15.37 -4.55
C LEU A 109 -3.00 14.54 -3.60
N TRP A 110 -3.47 15.12 -2.48
CA TRP A 110 -4.39 14.45 -1.57
C TRP A 110 -5.67 14.04 -2.28
N LEU A 111 -6.27 14.90 -3.12
CA LEU A 111 -7.46 14.56 -3.89
C LEU A 111 -7.18 13.39 -4.86
N ALA A 112 -6.04 13.43 -5.54
CA ALA A 112 -5.63 12.38 -6.47
C ALA A 112 -5.40 11.05 -5.75
N TYR A 113 -4.63 11.04 -4.66
CA TYR A 113 -4.37 9.84 -3.87
C TYR A 113 -5.62 9.33 -3.17
N TRP A 114 -6.49 10.21 -2.68
CA TRP A 114 -7.77 9.80 -2.10
C TRP A 114 -8.62 9.05 -3.13
N GLY A 115 -8.77 9.59 -4.34
CA GLY A 115 -9.49 8.91 -5.42
C GLY A 115 -8.87 7.56 -5.78
N PHE A 116 -7.53 7.49 -5.86
CA PHE A 116 -6.81 6.23 -6.06
C PHE A 116 -7.03 5.22 -4.93
N TRP A 117 -7.06 5.67 -3.67
CA TRP A 117 -7.34 4.84 -2.50
C TRP A 117 -8.76 4.26 -2.55
N GLN A 118 -9.76 5.06 -2.93
CA GLN A 118 -11.13 4.56 -3.08
C GLN A 118 -11.22 3.49 -4.17
N TRP A 119 -10.58 3.73 -5.33
CA TRP A 119 -10.52 2.76 -6.41
C TRP A 119 -9.85 1.45 -5.96
N ARG A 120 -8.71 1.54 -5.25
CA ARG A 120 -8.00 0.37 -4.74
C ARG A 120 -8.82 -0.40 -3.70
N ALA A 121 -9.50 0.29 -2.79
CA ALA A 121 -10.36 -0.34 -1.81
C ALA A 121 -11.49 -1.15 -2.46
N VAL A 122 -12.06 -0.66 -3.57
CA VAL A 122 -13.06 -1.43 -4.35
C VAL A 122 -12.42 -2.67 -4.99
N ALA A 123 -11.23 -2.56 -5.57
CA ALA A 123 -10.53 -3.68 -6.18
C ALA A 123 -10.20 -4.78 -5.15
N ILE A 124 -9.65 -4.40 -3.99
CA ILE A 124 -9.33 -5.34 -2.90
C ILE A 124 -10.59 -6.05 -2.42
N ARG A 125 -11.70 -5.32 -2.20
CA ARG A 125 -12.97 -5.94 -1.80
C ARG A 125 -13.53 -6.94 -2.83
N ARG A 126 -13.21 -6.78 -4.12
CA ARG A 126 -13.61 -7.74 -5.15
C ARG A 126 -12.76 -9.00 -5.10
N LEU A 127 -11.45 -8.86 -4.89
CA LEU A 127 -10.51 -9.98 -4.78
C LEU A 127 -10.68 -10.77 -3.47
N ALA A 128 -11.01 -10.08 -2.38
CA ALA A 128 -11.16 -10.69 -1.05
C ALA A 128 -12.48 -11.44 -0.84
N ARG A 129 -13.34 -11.58 -1.87
CA ARG A 129 -14.57 -12.39 -1.75
C ARG A 129 -14.29 -13.87 -1.60
N ASP A 130 -13.12 -14.30 -2.08
CA ASP A 130 -12.70 -15.70 -2.12
C ASP A 130 -11.56 -15.99 -1.11
N TRP A 131 -11.35 -15.11 -0.12
CA TRP A 131 -10.31 -15.23 0.92
C TRP A 131 -10.87 -15.73 2.24
#